data_AF-A0AAU3L3H8-F1
#
_entry.id   AF-A0AAU3L3H8-F1
#
_cell.length_a   1.000
_cell.length_b   1.000
_cell.length_c   1.000
_cell.angle_alpha   90.00
_cell.angle_beta   90.00
_cell.angle_gamma   90.00
#
_symmetry.space_group_name_H-M   'P 1'
#
loop_
_entity.id
_entity.type
_entity.pdbx_description
1 polymer ?
#
loop_
_entity_poly.entity_id
_entity_poly.type
_entity_poly.pdbx_seq_one_letter_code
_entity_poly.pdbx_strand_id
1 'polypeptide(L)'
;MFDYRSGEERLQSHADLWLTRLTGVDPAEYGGVWSEVLDQAHRALRAQIEEAAASGEDSPLRNLLPSIASARRSAAKGDFEVAATGLGHCETFAQYL
;
A
#
# COMPACT_ATOMS: atom_id res chain seq x y z
N MET A 1 28.04 -3.66 -4.23
CA MET A 1 27.21 -4.79 -3.80
C MET A 1 25.79 -4.30 -3.93
N PHE A 2 25.03 -4.77 -4.93
CA PHE A 2 23.63 -4.36 -5.08
C PHE A 2 22.85 -5.06 -3.98
N ASP A 3 22.24 -4.29 -3.07
CA ASP A 3 21.23 -4.78 -2.13
C ASP A 3 20.06 -5.31 -2.96
N TYR A 4 20.12 -6.58 -3.36
CA TYR A 4 19.00 -7.28 -3.99
C TYR A 4 18.04 -7.67 -2.87
N ARG A 5 17.28 -6.69 -2.37
CA ARG A 5 16.13 -6.98 -1.52
C ARG A 5 15.10 -7.70 -2.36
N SER A 6 14.58 -8.81 -1.85
CA SER A 6 13.43 -9.50 -2.45
C SER A 6 12.20 -8.58 -2.53
N GLY A 7 11.30 -8.84 -3.47
CA GLY A 7 10.04 -8.12 -3.58
C GLY A 7 9.27 -8.01 -2.26
N GLU A 8 9.32 -9.06 -1.42
CA GLU A 8 8.70 -9.07 -0.09
C GLU A 8 9.41 -8.12 0.90
N GLU A 9 10.74 -8.08 0.92
CA GLU A 9 11.49 -7.12 1.74
C GLU A 9 11.25 -5.68 1.31
N ARG A 10 11.05 -5.44 0.00
CA ARG A 10 10.68 -4.13 -0.52
C ARG A 10 9.25 -3.76 -0.12
N LEU A 11 8.32 -4.71 -0.17
CA LEU A 11 6.95 -4.52 0.33
C LEU A 11 6.96 -4.20 1.83
N GLN A 12 7.76 -4.91 2.62
CA GLN A 12 7.94 -4.65 4.04
C GLN A 12 8.44 -3.23 4.27
N SER A 13 9.49 -2.82 3.55
CA SER A 13 10.01 -1.45 3.62
C SER A 13 8.94 -0.40 3.28
N HIS A 14 8.11 -0.60 2.26
CA HIS A 14 7.02 0.33 1.95
C HIS A 14 5.94 0.33 3.03
N ALA A 15 5.69 -0.83 3.65
CA ALA A 15 4.73 -0.93 4.72
C ALA A 15 5.14 -0.13 5.95
N ASP A 16 6.39 -0.33 6.40
CA ASP A 16 7.00 0.40 7.51
C ASP A 16 7.11 1.90 7.24
N LEU A 17 7.41 2.30 6.00
CA LEU A 17 7.62 3.71 5.65
C LEU A 17 6.31 4.51 5.60
N TRP A 18 5.28 3.99 4.96
CA TRP A 18 4.06 4.78 4.72
C TRP A 18 2.76 3.99 4.77
N LEU A 19 2.72 2.71 4.35
CA LEU A 19 1.45 1.99 4.24
C LEU A 19 0.79 1.81 5.62
N THR A 20 1.55 1.38 6.62
CA THR A 20 1.03 1.15 7.98
C THR A 20 0.63 2.47 8.63
N ARG A 21 1.43 3.53 8.45
CA ARG A 21 1.07 4.86 8.96
C ARG A 21 -0.22 5.39 8.32
N LEU A 22 -0.41 5.16 7.04
CA LEU A 22 -1.53 5.69 6.27
C LEU A 22 -2.82 4.89 6.47
N THR A 23 -2.71 3.56 6.59
CA THR A 23 -3.87 2.66 6.60
C THR A 23 -4.13 2.01 7.96
N GLY A 24 -3.19 2.12 8.89
CA GLY A 24 -3.22 1.43 10.18
C GLY A 24 -2.97 -0.08 10.08
N VAL A 25 -2.69 -0.61 8.89
CA VAL A 25 -2.52 -2.05 8.65
C VAL A 25 -1.07 -2.45 8.91
N ASP A 26 -0.86 -3.31 9.89
CA ASP A 26 0.45 -3.89 10.20
C ASP A 26 0.63 -5.24 9.47
N PRO A 27 1.62 -5.38 8.57
CA PRO A 27 1.92 -6.66 7.92
C PRO A 27 2.17 -7.83 8.87
N ALA A 28 2.66 -7.56 10.09
CA ALA A 28 2.93 -8.58 11.10
C ALA A 28 1.65 -9.31 11.55
N GLU A 29 0.49 -8.64 11.51
CA GLU A 29 -0.80 -9.25 11.86
C GLU A 29 -1.29 -10.27 10.82
N TYR A 30 -0.71 -10.26 9.61
CA TYR A 30 -1.09 -11.13 8.49
C TYR A 30 -0.08 -12.24 8.22
N GLY A 31 0.90 -12.45 9.10
CA GLY A 31 1.85 -13.56 9.00
C GLY A 31 2.64 -13.60 7.68
N GLY A 32 2.87 -12.44 7.05
CA GLY A 32 3.57 -12.34 5.77
C GLY A 32 2.71 -12.57 4.52
N VAL A 33 1.39 -12.70 4.65
CA VAL A 33 0.48 -12.82 3.50
C VAL A 33 0.22 -11.46 2.86
N TRP A 34 1.14 -11.02 2.00
CA TRP A 34 1.10 -9.70 1.36
C TRP A 34 -0.19 -9.40 0.59
N SER A 35 -0.85 -10.40 0.02
CA SER A 35 -2.15 -10.22 -0.64
C SER A 35 -3.24 -9.76 0.32
N GLU A 36 -3.23 -10.25 1.57
CA GLU A 36 -4.20 -9.86 2.60
C GLU A 36 -3.87 -8.50 3.19
N VAL A 37 -2.58 -8.23 3.46
CA VAL A 37 -2.10 -6.91 3.89
C VAL A 37 -2.55 -5.83 2.91
N LEU A 38 -2.31 -6.04 1.62
CA LEU A 38 -2.68 -5.06 0.58
C LEU A 38 -4.19 -4.99 0.33
N ASP A 39 -4.94 -6.08 0.56
CA ASP A 39 -6.40 -6.04 0.51
C ASP A 39 -6.98 -5.20 1.66
N GLN A 40 -6.49 -5.40 2.88
CA GLN A 40 -6.93 -4.61 4.03
C GLN A 40 -6.50 -3.15 3.90
N ALA A 41 -5.26 -2.89 3.49
CA ALA A 41 -4.76 -1.52 3.27
C ALA A 41 -5.61 -0.78 2.23
N HIS A 42 -5.99 -1.46 1.14
CA HIS A 42 -6.89 -0.91 0.14
C HIS A 42 -8.29 -0.59 0.70
N ARG A 43 -8.87 -1.48 1.54
CA ARG A 43 -10.17 -1.25 2.18
C ARG A 43 -10.12 -0.07 3.16
N ALA A 44 -9.10 -0.01 4.00
CA ALA A 44 -8.89 1.08 4.95
C ALA A 44 -8.71 2.43 4.24
N LEU A 45 -7.92 2.47 3.18
CA LEU A 45 -7.76 3.68 2.38
C LEU A 45 -9.08 4.12 1.74
N ARG A 46 -9.86 3.18 1.21
CA ARG A 46 -11.16 3.48 0.60
C ARG A 46 -12.15 4.05 1.63
N ALA A 47 -12.18 3.50 2.84
CA ALA A 47 -13.03 4.00 3.92
C ALA A 47 -12.66 5.45 4.30
N GLN A 48 -11.36 5.76 4.42
CA GLN A 48 -10.90 7.12 4.69
C GLN A 48 -11.28 8.11 3.58
N ILE A 49 -11.18 7.70 2.31
CA ILE A 49 -11.62 8.53 1.18
C ILE A 49 -13.13 8.78 1.22
N GLU A 50 -13.92 7.73 1.50
CA GLU A 50 -15.37 7.83 1.62
C GLU A 50 -15.78 8.76 2.79
N GLU A 51 -15.08 8.70 3.92
CA GLU A 51 -15.29 9.57 5.08
C GLU A 51 -14.92 11.04 4.80
N ALA A 52 -13.78 11.28 4.16
CA ALA A 52 -13.38 12.62 3.73
C ALA A 52 -14.39 13.21 2.73
N ALA A 53 -14.85 12.42 1.77
CA ALA A 53 -15.87 12.82 0.81
C ALA A 53 -17.21 13.13 1.50
N ALA A 54 -17.60 12.37 2.53
CA ALA A 54 -18.78 12.64 3.35
C ALA A 54 -18.66 13.96 4.15
N SER A 55 -17.43 14.34 4.51
CA SER A 55 -17.11 15.62 5.15
C SER A 55 -16.97 16.78 4.16
N GLY A 56 -17.09 16.52 2.85
CA GLY A 56 -16.98 17.52 1.79
C GLY A 56 -15.54 17.85 1.39
N GLU A 57 -14.56 17.07 1.85
CA GLU A 57 -13.15 17.23 1.53
C GLU A 57 -12.75 16.29 0.37
N ASP A 58 -11.99 16.80 -0.61
CA ASP A 58 -11.39 15.94 -1.63
C ASP A 58 -10.09 15.36 -1.08
N SER A 59 -10.09 14.05 -0.80
CA SER A 59 -8.93 13.40 -0.21
C SER A 59 -7.86 13.13 -1.27
N PRO A 60 -6.63 13.66 -1.13
CA PRO A 60 -5.53 13.38 -2.05
C PRO A 60 -5.12 11.88 -2.05
N LEU A 61 -5.58 11.12 -1.04
CA LEU A 61 -5.50 9.65 -0.97
C LEU A 61 -6.20 8.93 -2.13
N ARG A 62 -7.17 9.59 -2.78
CA ARG A 62 -7.87 9.04 -3.94
C ARG A 62 -6.93 8.68 -5.09
N ASN A 63 -5.81 9.41 -5.22
CA ASN A 63 -4.79 9.14 -6.24
C ASN A 63 -3.96 7.89 -5.95
N LEU A 64 -3.88 7.46 -4.68
CA LEU A 64 -3.14 6.26 -4.26
C LEU A 64 -3.93 4.97 -4.46
N LEU A 65 -5.27 5.05 -4.46
CA LEU A 65 -6.16 3.90 -4.51
C LEU A 65 -5.94 2.97 -5.72
N PRO A 66 -5.78 3.46 -6.97
CA PRO A 66 -5.55 2.60 -8.14
C PRO A 66 -4.23 1.82 -8.04
N SER A 67 -3.20 2.45 -7.48
CA SER A 67 -1.88 1.84 -7.36
C SER A 67 -1.84 0.76 -6.29
N ILE A 68 -2.48 0.97 -5.13
CA ILE A 68 -2.66 -0.09 -4.13
C ILE A 68 -3.53 -1.23 -4.69
N ALA A 69 -4.59 -0.91 -5.45
CA ALA A 69 -5.41 -1.93 -6.10
C ALA A 69 -4.61 -2.78 -7.10
N SER A 70 -3.67 -2.16 -7.82
CA SER A 70 -2.76 -2.84 -8.74
C SER A 70 -1.76 -3.72 -7.98
N ALA A 71 -1.11 -3.18 -6.95
CA ALA A 71 -0.17 -3.91 -6.10
C ALA A 71 -0.82 -5.13 -5.46
N ARG A 72 -2.06 -4.99 -4.96
CA ARG A 72 -2.85 -6.10 -4.42
C ARG A 72 -3.06 -7.22 -5.45
N ARG A 73 -3.42 -6.89 -6.69
CA ARG A 73 -3.62 -7.89 -7.75
C ARG A 73 -2.33 -8.63 -8.09
N SER A 74 -1.19 -7.93 -8.08
CA SER A 74 0.11 -8.53 -8.32
C SER A 74 0.52 -9.44 -7.16
N ALA A 75 0.36 -8.98 -5.91
CA ALA A 75 0.64 -9.80 -4.73
C ALA A 75 -0.24 -11.05 -4.65
N ALA A 76 -1.52 -10.97 -5.05
CA ALA A 76 -2.40 -12.13 -5.14
C ALA A 76 -1.96 -13.18 -6.19
N LYS A 77 -1.10 -12.79 -7.14
CA LYS A 77 -0.49 -13.70 -8.12
C LYS A 77 0.90 -14.19 -7.69
N GLY A 78 1.42 -13.71 -6.56
CA GLY A 78 2.79 -13.94 -6.11
C GLY A 78 3.84 -13.01 -6.77
N ASP A 79 3.40 -12.02 -7.55
CA ASP A 79 4.29 -11.08 -8.25
C ASP A 79 4.70 -9.91 -7.33
N PHE A 80 5.49 -10.22 -6.30
CA PHE A 80 5.87 -9.24 -5.26
C PHE A 80 6.79 -8.12 -5.77
N GLU A 81 7.63 -8.38 -6.78
CA GLU A 81 8.46 -7.33 -7.41
C GLU A 81 7.63 -6.25 -8.11
N VAL A 82 6.57 -6.68 -8.80
CA VAL A 82 5.64 -5.76 -9.47
C VAL A 82 4.81 -5.00 -8.44
N ALA A 83 4.36 -5.70 -7.38
CA ALA A 83 3.65 -5.07 -6.28
C ALA A 83 4.51 -3.98 -5.61
N ALA A 84 5.75 -4.30 -5.23
CA ALA A 84 6.69 -3.37 -4.61
C ALA A 84 6.98 -2.17 -5.53
N THR A 85 7.22 -2.40 -6.83
CA THR A 85 7.49 -1.32 -7.78
C THR A 85 6.29 -0.38 -7.94
N GLY A 86 5.07 -0.92 -7.94
CA GLY A 86 3.85 -0.11 -7.94
C GLY A 86 3.69 0.74 -6.68
N LEU A 87 4.03 0.19 -5.51
CA LEU A 87 4.00 0.92 -4.23
C LEU A 87 5.11 1.96 -4.10
N GLY A 88 6.28 1.74 -4.70
CA GLY A 88 7.35 2.74 -4.73
C GLY A 88 6.96 4.02 -5.46
N HIS A 89 6.12 3.94 -6.50
CA HIS A 89 5.56 5.13 -7.15
C HIS A 89 4.62 5.92 -6.20
N CYS A 90 3.89 5.20 -5.34
CA CYS A 90 3.01 5.81 -4.33
C CYS A 90 3.77 6.48 -3.19
N GLU A 91 4.94 5.97 -2.84
CA GLU A 91 5.76 6.52 -1.76
C GLU A 91 6.05 8.01 -1.98
N THR A 92 6.34 8.41 -3.22
CA THR A 92 6.56 9.82 -3.56
C THR A 92 5.32 10.65 -3.22
N PHE A 93 4.12 10.20 -3.57
CA PHE A 93 2.88 10.90 -3.24
C PHE A 93 2.58 10.87 -1.74
N ALA A 94 2.85 9.75 -1.06
CA ALA A 94 2.63 9.60 0.37
C ALA A 94 3.54 10.52 1.22
N GLN A 95 4.72 10.90 0.72
CA GLN A 95 5.60 11.86 1.38
C GLN A 95 5.08 13.31 1.29
N TYR A 96 4.18 13.62 0.36
CA TYR A 96 3.58 14.95 0.20
C TYR A 96 2.22 15.11 0.91
N LEU A 97 1.79 14.08 1.66
CA LEU A 97 0.56 14.05 2.46
C LEU A 97 0.86 14.34 3.92
#